data_AF-A0A4U1EF05-F1
#
_entry.id   AF-A0A4U1EF05-F1
#
_cell.length_a   1.000
_cell.length_b   1.000
_cell.length_c   1.000
_cell.angle_alpha   90.00
_cell.angle_beta   90.00
_cell.angle_gamma   90.00
#
_symmetry.space_group_name_H-M   'P 1'
#
loop_
_entity.id
_entity.type
_entity.pdbx_description
1 polymer ?
#
loop_
_entity_poly.entity_id
_entity_poly.type
_entity_poly.pdbx_seq_one_letter_code
_entity_poly.pdbx_strand_id
1 'polypeptide(L)'
;MQKKKESTNSLETRFLLADNLYCKASVPPTDKVCLWLGANVMLEYDIDEAQALLEKNLSTATKNLDSLEEDLDFLRDQFTTTEVNMARVYNWDVKRRNKDDSTKNKA
;
A
#
# COMPACT_ATOMS: atom_id res chain seq x y z
N MET A 1 -14.63 -18.68 -10.93
CA MET A 1 -16.09 -18.78 -10.72
C MET A 1 -16.88 -18.30 -11.95
N GLN A 2 -16.53 -17.17 -12.62
CA GLN A 2 -17.20 -16.77 -13.89
C GLN A 2 -17.24 -17.85 -14.98
N LYS A 3 -16.12 -18.56 -15.24
CA LYS A 3 -16.05 -19.62 -16.28
C LYS A 3 -16.94 -20.85 -16.01
N LYS A 4 -17.63 -20.93 -14.87
CA LYS A 4 -18.50 -22.05 -14.50
C LYS A 4 -19.95 -21.63 -14.21
N LYS A 5 -20.32 -20.36 -14.43
CA LYS A 5 -21.70 -19.87 -14.31
C LYS A 5 -22.65 -20.61 -15.27
N GLU A 6 -22.12 -21.15 -16.37
CA GLU A 6 -22.87 -21.96 -17.36
C GLU A 6 -22.80 -23.48 -17.14
N SER A 7 -21.99 -23.96 -16.19
CA SER A 7 -21.84 -25.39 -15.96
C SER A 7 -22.70 -25.84 -14.77
N THR A 8 -23.82 -26.50 -15.06
CA THR A 8 -24.75 -27.18 -14.13
C THR A 8 -24.10 -28.28 -13.28
N ASN A 9 -22.78 -28.45 -13.34
CA ASN A 9 -22.06 -29.54 -12.69
C ASN A 9 -21.58 -29.10 -11.30
N SER A 10 -21.92 -29.91 -10.30
CA SER A 10 -21.47 -29.73 -8.92
C SER A 10 -19.94 -29.75 -8.86
N LEU A 11 -19.35 -28.76 -8.18
CA LEU A 11 -17.91 -28.53 -8.18
C LEU A 11 -17.29 -29.23 -6.98
N GLU A 12 -16.55 -30.32 -7.21
CA GLU A 12 -15.74 -30.91 -6.14
C GLU A 12 -14.61 -29.96 -5.75
N THR A 13 -14.67 -29.48 -4.52
CA THR A 13 -13.64 -28.63 -3.92
C THR A 13 -13.13 -29.21 -2.61
N ARG A 14 -11.99 -28.71 -2.16
CA ARG A 14 -11.44 -28.99 -0.84
C ARG A 14 -11.65 -27.76 0.03
N PHE A 15 -12.60 -27.83 0.97
CA PHE A 15 -12.79 -26.76 1.94
C PHE A 15 -11.66 -26.77 2.95
N LEU A 16 -11.12 -25.58 3.23
CA LEU A 16 -10.13 -25.35 4.27
C LEU A 16 -10.85 -25.21 5.60
N LEU A 17 -10.66 -26.17 6.51
CA LEU A 17 -11.20 -26.10 7.89
C LEU A 17 -10.16 -25.50 8.84
N ALA A 18 -8.89 -25.83 8.60
CA ALA A 18 -7.72 -25.28 9.27
C ALA A 18 -6.53 -25.36 8.30
N ASP A 19 -5.42 -24.69 8.62
CA ASP A 19 -4.27 -24.53 7.71
C ASP A 19 -3.74 -25.86 7.12
N ASN A 20 -3.85 -26.96 7.86
CA ASN A 20 -3.43 -28.30 7.42
C ASN A 20 -4.58 -29.31 7.27
N LEU A 21 -5.84 -28.88 7.39
CA LEU A 21 -7.01 -29.77 7.33
C LEU A 21 -7.98 -29.34 6.23
N TYR A 22 -8.14 -30.23 5.26
CA TYR A 22 -9.03 -30.03 4.13
C TYR A 22 -10.09 -31.13 4.07
N CYS A 23 -11.35 -30.75 3.86
CA CYS A 23 -12.45 -31.68 3.62
C CYS A 23 -12.87 -31.63 2.16
N LYS A 24 -13.03 -32.79 1.52
CA LYS A 24 -13.61 -32.89 0.18
C LYS A 24 -15.12 -32.69 0.28
N ALA A 25 -15.66 -31.77 -0.50
CA ALA A 25 -17.10 -31.59 -0.61
C ALA A 25 -17.48 -31.15 -2.03
N SER A 26 -18.72 -31.44 -2.39
CA SER A 26 -19.31 -31.01 -3.65
C SER A 26 -20.10 -29.73 -3.44
N VAL A 27 -19.75 -28.68 -4.17
CA VAL A 27 -20.39 -27.35 -4.06
C VAL A 27 -21.40 -27.19 -5.18
N PRO A 28 -22.69 -26.94 -4.85
CA PRO A 28 -23.70 -26.57 -5.83
C PRO A 28 -23.34 -25.23 -6.51
N PRO A 29 -23.75 -25.02 -7.78
CA PRO A 29 -23.61 -23.71 -8.42
C PRO A 29 -24.29 -22.64 -7.56
N THR A 30 -23.53 -21.62 -7.18
CA THR A 30 -23.99 -20.51 -6.33
C THR A 30 -23.61 -19.21 -6.99
N ASP A 31 -24.54 -18.25 -7.05
CA ASP A 31 -24.34 -16.94 -7.70
C ASP A 31 -23.81 -15.86 -6.75
N LYS A 32 -23.65 -16.21 -5.47
CA LYS A 32 -23.31 -15.32 -4.37
C LYS A 32 -22.05 -15.75 -3.66
N VAL A 33 -21.29 -14.78 -3.17
CA VAL A 33 -20.05 -14.97 -2.42
C VAL A 33 -20.02 -14.05 -1.21
N CYS A 34 -19.50 -14.54 -0.09
CA CYS A 34 -19.31 -13.74 1.12
C CYS A 34 -17.89 -13.18 1.14
N LEU A 35 -17.77 -11.85 1.17
CA LEU A 35 -16.50 -11.14 1.29
C LEU A 35 -16.35 -10.55 2.69
N TRP A 36 -15.14 -10.63 3.22
CA TRP A 36 -14.76 -9.98 4.46
C TRP A 36 -14.23 -8.58 4.17
N LEU A 37 -14.91 -7.55 4.66
CA LEU A 37 -14.51 -6.15 4.45
C LEU A 37 -13.58 -5.62 5.56
N GLY A 38 -13.32 -6.42 6.60
CA GLY A 38 -12.60 -5.99 7.79
C GLY A 38 -13.55 -5.53 8.90
N ALA A 39 -12.99 -5.06 10.01
CA ALA A 39 -13.74 -4.62 11.20
C ALA A 39 -14.82 -5.59 11.71
N ASN A 40 -14.58 -6.91 11.57
CA ASN A 40 -15.54 -7.97 11.90
C ASN A 40 -16.83 -7.97 11.07
N VAL A 41 -16.79 -7.40 9.86
CA VAL A 41 -17.94 -7.30 8.96
C VAL A 41 -17.74 -8.19 7.74
N MET A 42 -18.73 -9.07 7.50
CA MET A 42 -18.86 -9.90 6.31
C MET A 42 -20.14 -9.50 5.57
N LEU A 43 -20.05 -9.28 4.25
CA LEU A 43 -21.22 -9.05 3.40
C LEU A 43 -21.27 -10.07 2.26
N GLU A 44 -22.50 -10.42 1.91
CA GLU A 44 -22.81 -11.23 0.73
C GLU A 44 -22.92 -10.32 -0.49
N TYR A 45 -22.23 -10.69 -1.57
CA TYR A 45 -22.24 -10.01 -2.85
C TYR A 45 -22.52 -11.00 -3.97
N ASP A 46 -23.12 -10.54 -5.06
CA ASP A 46 -23.16 -11.31 -6.29
C ASP A 46 -21.76 -11.40 -6.90
N ILE A 47 -21.45 -12.46 -7.65
CA ILE A 47 -20.10 -12.70 -8.21
C ILE A 47 -19.59 -11.50 -9.03
N ASP A 48 -20.48 -10.82 -9.77
CA ASP A 48 -20.10 -9.71 -10.64
C ASP A 48 -19.76 -8.45 -9.82
N GLU A 49 -20.50 -8.18 -8.74
CA GLU A 49 -20.20 -7.08 -7.81
C GLU A 49 -18.93 -7.34 -7.01
N ALA A 50 -18.73 -8.59 -6.56
CA ALA A 50 -17.53 -9.02 -5.86
C ALA A 50 -16.28 -8.85 -6.74
N GLN A 51 -16.36 -9.21 -8.02
CA GLN A 51 -15.27 -9.01 -8.97
C GLN A 51 -14.97 -7.51 -9.15
N ALA A 52 -16.00 -6.69 -9.39
CA ALA A 52 -15.82 -5.26 -9.56
C ALA A 52 -15.21 -4.60 -8.32
N LEU A 53 -15.60 -5.04 -7.11
CA LEU A 53 -15.05 -4.56 -5.85
C LEU A 53 -13.57 -4.92 -5.71
N LEU A 54 -13.20 -6.17 -5.99
CA LEU A 54 -11.81 -6.64 -5.91
C LEU A 54 -10.92 -5.95 -6.95
N GLU A 55 -11.41 -5.75 -8.17
CA GLU A 55 -10.69 -5.07 -9.24
C GLU A 55 -10.48 -3.58 -8.92
N LYS A 56 -11.50 -2.93 -8.35
CA LYS A 56 -11.38 -1.56 -7.82
C LYS A 56 -10.35 -1.49 -6.70
N ASN A 57 -10.39 -2.42 -5.74
CA ASN A 57 -9.44 -2.45 -4.63
C ASN A 57 -8.00 -2.64 -5.14
N LEU A 58 -7.78 -3.56 -6.08
CA LEU A 58 -6.50 -3.77 -6.74
C LEU A 58 -6.01 -2.48 -7.41
N SER A 59 -6.87 -1.83 -8.22
CA SER A 59 -6.50 -0.57 -8.89
C SER A 59 -6.15 0.54 -7.90
N THR A 60 -6.91 0.68 -6.80
CA THR A 60 -6.61 1.65 -5.74
C THR A 60 -5.30 1.32 -5.04
N ALA A 61 -5.03 0.05 -4.72
CA ALA A 61 -3.78 -0.36 -4.09
C ALA A 61 -2.56 -0.09 -4.98
N THR A 62 -2.64 -0.39 -6.28
CA THR A 62 -1.57 -0.08 -7.23
C THR A 62 -1.34 1.42 -7.36
N LYS A 63 -2.39 2.23 -7.51
CA LYS A 63 -2.25 3.69 -7.57
C LYS A 63 -1.64 4.26 -6.29
N ASN A 64 -2.06 3.76 -5.13
CA ASN A 64 -1.49 4.19 -3.86
C ASN A 64 0.00 3.84 -3.76
N LEU A 65 0.42 2.70 -4.30
CA LEU A 65 1.83 2.33 -4.38
C LEU A 65 2.59 3.32 -5.25
N ASP A 66 2.11 3.57 -6.48
CA ASP A 66 2.77 4.47 -7.43
C ASP A 66 2.89 5.89 -6.84
N SER A 67 1.82 6.43 -6.25
CA SER A 67 1.86 7.75 -5.59
C SER A 67 2.81 7.79 -4.40
N LEU A 68 2.89 6.71 -3.60
CA LEU A 68 3.80 6.65 -2.48
C LEU A 68 5.27 6.57 -2.94
N GLU A 69 5.54 5.93 -4.06
CA GLU A 69 6.88 5.88 -4.66
C GLU A 69 7.33 7.29 -5.11
N GLU A 70 6.45 8.03 -5.80
CA GLU A 70 6.71 9.43 -6.17
C GLU A 70 6.94 10.33 -4.95
N ASP A 71 6.12 10.18 -3.91
CA ASP A 71 6.25 10.93 -2.66
C ASP A 71 7.58 10.62 -1.93
N LEU A 72 8.04 9.37 -1.96
CA LEU A 72 9.31 8.95 -1.36
C LEU A 72 10.50 9.56 -2.09
N ASP A 73 10.48 9.57 -3.42
CA ASP A 73 11.53 10.20 -4.22
C ASP A 73 11.56 11.72 -3.99
N PHE A 74 10.39 12.37 -3.96
CA PHE A 74 10.30 13.78 -3.62
C PHE A 74 10.88 14.05 -2.22
N LEU A 75 10.52 13.24 -1.22
CA LEU A 75 10.99 13.40 0.14
C LEU A 75 12.51 13.22 0.25
N ARG A 76 13.09 12.28 -0.50
CA ARG A 76 14.55 12.07 -0.58
C ARG A 76 15.28 13.30 -1.13
N ASP A 77 14.73 13.95 -2.14
CA ASP A 77 15.28 15.19 -2.68
C ASP A 77 15.15 16.36 -1.68
N GLN A 78 14.03 16.41 -0.95
CA GLN A 78 13.85 17.39 0.14
C GLN A 78 14.87 17.19 1.27
N PHE A 79 15.17 15.94 1.66
CA PHE A 79 16.21 15.65 2.64
C PHE A 79 17.57 16.18 2.17
N THR A 80 17.99 15.80 0.97
CA THR A 80 19.29 16.21 0.40
C THR A 80 19.41 17.73 0.31
N THR A 81 18.36 18.41 -0.18
CA THR A 81 18.34 19.87 -0.31
C THR A 81 18.42 20.56 1.05
N THR A 82 17.69 20.04 2.03
CA THR A 82 17.67 20.56 3.40
C THR A 82 19.04 20.41 4.06
N GLU A 83 19.67 19.25 3.92
CA GLU A 83 21.01 18.99 4.46
C GLU A 83 22.07 19.94 3.87
N VAL A 84 22.05 20.14 2.55
CA VAL A 84 22.97 21.08 1.89
C VAL A 84 22.74 22.51 2.37
N ASN A 85 21.48 22.94 2.50
CA ASN A 85 21.16 24.28 3.00
C ASN A 85 21.59 24.46 4.45
N MET A 86 21.36 23.46 5.32
CA MET A 86 21.84 23.46 6.69
C MET A 86 23.37 23.57 6.77
N ALA A 87 24.10 22.81 5.96
CA ALA A 87 25.55 22.89 5.89
C ALA A 87 26.04 24.27 5.41
N ARG A 88 25.37 24.89 4.43
CA ARG A 88 25.69 26.25 3.95
C ARG A 88 25.48 27.30 5.04
N VAL A 89 24.37 27.23 5.76
CA VAL A 89 24.07 28.15 6.87
C VAL A 89 25.10 27.98 7.98
N TYR A 90 25.45 26.74 8.34
CA TYR A 90 26.49 26.47 9.32
C TYR A 90 27.85 27.05 8.90
N ASN A 91 28.27 26.78 7.66
CA ASN A 91 29.53 27.30 7.12
C ASN A 91 29.56 28.84 7.07
N TRP A 92 28.44 29.47 6.77
CA TRP A 92 28.32 30.93 6.82
C TRP A 92 28.46 31.47 8.24
N ASP A 93 27.81 30.84 9.23
CA ASP A 93 27.90 31.25 10.62
C ASP A 93 29.33 31.12 11.17
N VAL A 94 30.03 30.02 10.85
CA VAL A 94 31.45 29.83 11.20
C VAL A 94 32.34 30.93 10.58
N LYS A 95 32.16 31.23 9.28
CA LYS A 95 32.92 32.31 8.62
C LYS A 95 32.66 33.69 9.23
N ARG A 96 31.42 33.97 9.63
CA ARG A 96 31.05 35.23 10.29
C ARG A 96 31.73 35.35 11.65
N ARG A 97 31.66 34.32 12.50
CA ARG A 97 32.31 34.31 13.82
C ARG A 97 33.83 34.48 13.72
N ASN A 98 34.48 33.78 12.79
CA ASN A 98 35.93 33.92 12.57
C ASN A 98 36.33 35.34 12.13
N LYS A 99 35.52 36.02 11.32
CA LYS A 99 35.75 37.43 10.97
C LYS A 99 35.64 38.32 12.21
N ASP A 100 34.58 38.17 12.99
CA ASP A 100 34.36 38.98 14.20
C ASP A 100 35.50 38.80 15.23
N ASP A 101 35.98 37.56 15.43
CA ASP A 101 37.13 37.29 16.31
C ASP A 101 38.46 37.84 15.76
N SER A 102 38.70 37.77 14.44
CA SER A 102 39.89 38.35 13.82
C SER A 102 39.93 39.88 13.92
N THR A 103 38.77 40.51 14.03
CA THR A 103 38.64 41.97 14.16
C THR A 103 38.84 42.41 15.62
N LYS A 104 38.44 41.58 16.59
CA LYS A 104 38.71 41.81 18.02
C LYS A 104 40.18 41.62 18.40
N ASN A 105 40.89 40.67 17.79
CA ASN A 105 42.31 40.44 18.08
C ASN A 105 43.26 41.50 17.45
N LYS A 106 42.75 42.40 16.62
CA LYS A 106 43.52 43.49 15.98
C LYS A 106 43.28 44.87 16.60
N ALA A 107 42.35 44.99 17.54
CA ALA A 107 42.08 46.19 18.33
C ALA A 107 42.70 46.04 19.72
#